data_AF-A0A9E6ZWR9-F1
#
_entry.id   AF-A0A9E6ZWR9-F1
#
_cell.length_a   1.000
_cell.length_b   1.000
_cell.length_c   1.000
_cell.angle_alpha   90.00
_cell.angle_beta   90.00
_cell.angle_gamma   90.00
#
_symmetry.space_group_name_H-M   'P 1'
#
loop_
_entity.id
_entity.type
_entity.pdbx_description
1 polymer ?
#
loop_
_entity_poly.entity_id
_entity_poly.type
_entity_poly.pdbx_seq_one_letter_code
_entity_poly.pdbx_strand_id
1 'polypeptide(L)'
;MGVGTYIAIYFIVWWVVIFTVLPFGVRSQHEDGAVEDGTEPGAPQQPMLLRKALATTVISAILVLIFAWLVETDRLNSDMLPMPFPLYQAK
;
A
#
# COMPACT_ATOMS: atom_id res chain seq x y z
N MET A 1 -15.37 -10.85 8.61
CA MET A 1 -15.78 -10.85 7.18
C MET A 1 -15.32 -12.15 6.52
N GLY A 2 -15.74 -12.44 5.28
CA GLY A 2 -15.24 -13.62 4.56
C GLY A 2 -13.76 -13.48 4.17
N VAL A 3 -13.02 -14.59 4.12
CA VAL A 3 -11.59 -14.60 3.75
C VAL A 3 -11.35 -13.96 2.38
N GLY A 4 -12.24 -14.21 1.41
CA GLY A 4 -12.16 -13.59 0.08
C GLY A 4 -12.23 -12.06 0.11
N THR A 5 -12.98 -11.48 1.04
CA THR A 5 -13.07 -10.02 1.22
C THR A 5 -11.74 -9.44 1.70
N TYR A 6 -11.08 -10.08 2.68
CA TYR A 6 -9.78 -9.63 3.15
C TYR A 6 -8.69 -9.74 2.08
N ILE A 7 -8.73 -10.79 1.24
CA ILE A 7 -7.82 -10.93 0.09
C ILE A 7 -8.01 -9.78 -0.89
N ALA A 8 -9.26 -9.45 -1.25
CA ALA A 8 -9.55 -8.34 -2.15
C ALA A 8 -9.09 -7.00 -1.57
N ILE A 9 -9.36 -6.73 -0.30
CA ILE A 9 -8.91 -5.52 0.39
C ILE A 9 -7.38 -5.44 0.39
N TYR A 10 -6.71 -6.55 0.73
CA TYR A 10 -5.24 -6.61 0.71
C TYR A 10 -4.67 -6.30 -0.67
N PHE A 11 -5.24 -6.87 -1.73
CA PHE A 11 -4.81 -6.59 -3.10
C PHE A 11 -4.93 -5.11 -3.47
N ILE A 12 -6.07 -4.47 -3.13
CA ILE A 12 -6.29 -3.04 -3.41
C ILE A 12 -5.34 -2.17 -2.60
N VAL A 13 -5.19 -2.43 -1.29
CA VAL A 13 -4.28 -1.68 -0.42
C VAL A 13 -2.84 -1.84 -0.89
N TRP A 14 -2.41 -3.07 -1.21
CA TRP A 14 -1.08 -3.35 -1.73
C TRP A 14 -0.80 -2.56 -3.03
N TRP A 15 -1.77 -2.48 -3.93
CA TRP A 15 -1.66 -1.71 -5.17
C TRP A 15 -1.45 -0.21 -4.93
N VAL A 16 -2.22 0.40 -4.00
CA VAL A 16 -2.06 1.82 -3.64
C VAL A 16 -0.71 2.08 -2.96
N VAL A 17 -0.27 1.15 -2.10
CA VAL A 17 1.01 1.25 -1.41
C VAL A 17 2.20 1.21 -2.37
N ILE A 18 2.12 0.48 -3.50
CA ILE A 18 3.16 0.54 -4.54
C ILE A 18 3.41 1.98 -5.00
N PHE A 19 2.36 2.72 -5.35
CA PHE A 19 2.51 4.12 -5.76
C PHE A 19 3.07 5.01 -4.65
N THR A 20 2.73 4.70 -3.40
CA THR A 20 3.26 5.42 -2.25
C THR A 20 4.75 5.13 -2.04
N VAL A 21 5.20 3.89 -2.24
CA VAL A 21 6.58 3.45 -1.98
C VAL A 21 7.54 3.80 -3.14
N LEU A 22 7.03 3.86 -4.38
CA LEU A 22 7.81 4.17 -5.58
C LEU A 22 8.70 5.44 -5.49
N PRO A 23 8.21 6.60 -5.03
CA PRO A 23 9.01 7.84 -4.97
C PRO A 23 10.14 7.82 -3.94
N PHE A 24 10.16 6.85 -3.02
CA PHE A 24 11.24 6.78 -2.03
C PHE A 24 12.53 6.19 -2.63
N GLY A 25 13.65 6.84 -2.35
CA GLY A 25 14.98 6.34 -2.71
C GLY A 25 15.32 6.42 -4.19
N VAL A 26 14.68 7.32 -4.94
CA VAL A 26 15.10 7.65 -6.32
C VAL A 26 16.26 8.64 -6.22
N ARG A 27 17.49 8.15 -6.41
CA ARG A 27 18.69 8.98 -6.64
C ARG A 27 19.13 8.78 -8.08
N SER A 28 19.31 9.90 -8.80
CA SER A 28 19.73 9.91 -10.21
C SER A 28 21.25 9.74 -10.32
N GLN A 29 21.70 9.08 -11.39
CA GLN A 29 23.12 8.97 -11.77
C GLN A 29 23.85 10.32 -11.84
N HIS A 30 23.11 11.43 -11.98
CA HIS A 30 23.68 12.78 -12.06
C HIS A 30 24.21 13.29 -10.71
N GLU A 31 23.75 12.76 -9.57
CA GLU A 31 24.21 13.18 -8.24
C GLU A 31 25.52 12.50 -7.80
N ASP A 32 25.92 11.38 -8.42
CA ASP A 32 27.08 10.57 -8.03
C ASP A 32 28.30 10.72 -8.98
N GLY A 33 28.23 11.61 -9.98
CA GLY A 33 29.42 12.05 -10.75
C GLY A 33 29.95 11.08 -11.82
N ALA A 34 29.32 9.92 -12.02
CA ALA A 34 29.66 8.96 -13.07
C ALA A 34 28.43 8.64 -13.93
N VAL A 35 28.22 9.45 -14.97
CA VAL A 35 27.24 9.15 -16.02
C VAL A 35 27.92 8.23 -17.03
N GLU A 36 27.51 6.97 -17.08
CA GLU A 36 28.00 6.00 -18.07
C GLU A 36 27.34 6.28 -19.43
N ASP A 37 28.14 6.41 -20.50
CA ASP A 37 27.69 6.74 -21.86
C ASP A 37 26.64 5.72 -22.36
N GLY A 38 25.47 6.23 -22.78
CA GLY A 38 24.35 5.41 -23.27
C GLY A 38 23.21 5.16 -22.27
N THR A 39 23.32 5.66 -21.04
CA THR A 39 22.27 5.54 -20.01
C THR A 39 21.43 6.83 -19.93
N GLU A 40 20.10 6.72 -19.76
CA GLU A 40 19.27 7.90 -19.50
C GLU A 40 19.72 8.60 -18.19
N PRO A 41 19.96 9.92 -18.17
CA PRO A 41 20.48 10.64 -17.00
C PRO A 41 19.59 10.50 -15.73
N GLY A 42 18.31 10.18 -15.92
CA GLY A 42 17.35 9.97 -14.83
C GLY A 42 17.27 8.53 -14.30
N ALA A 43 17.96 7.56 -14.92
CA ALA A 43 17.89 6.17 -14.48
C ALA A 43 18.57 6.00 -13.11
N PRO A 44 17.93 5.34 -12.11
CA PRO A 44 18.57 5.10 -10.82
C PRO A 44 19.72 4.09 -10.96
N GLN A 45 20.89 4.36 -10.37
CA GLN A 45 22.03 3.42 -10.40
C GLN A 45 21.70 2.04 -9.82
N GLN A 46 20.85 2.02 -8.79
CA GLN A 46 20.42 0.79 -8.14
C GLN A 46 18.91 0.86 -7.90
N PRO A 47 18.08 0.24 -8.76
CA PRO A 47 16.64 0.39 -8.66
C PRO A 47 16.03 -0.29 -7.42
N MET A 48 16.80 -1.08 -6.66
CA MET A 48 16.45 -1.69 -5.36
C MET A 48 15.01 -2.27 -5.31
N LEU A 49 14.53 -2.79 -6.46
CA LEU A 49 13.12 -3.11 -6.67
C LEU A 49 12.62 -4.16 -5.68
N LEU A 50 13.48 -5.11 -5.31
CA LEU A 50 13.17 -6.18 -4.36
C LEU A 50 12.92 -5.63 -2.95
N ARG A 51 13.69 -4.61 -2.52
CA ARG A 51 13.48 -3.93 -1.23
C ARG A 51 12.19 -3.12 -1.23
N LYS A 52 11.87 -2.47 -2.36
CA LYS A 52 10.60 -1.74 -2.53
C LYS A 52 9.39 -2.68 -2.50
N ALA A 53 9.45 -3.82 -3.20
CA ALA A 53 8.40 -4.83 -3.19
C ALA A 53 8.21 -5.48 -1.81
N LEU A 54 9.30 -5.70 -1.05
CA LEU A 54 9.21 -6.21 0.31
C LEU A 54 8.61 -5.15 1.25
N ALA A 55 9.01 -3.89 1.12
CA ALA A 55 8.43 -2.78 1.88
C ALA A 55 6.93 -2.62 1.61
N THR A 56 6.48 -2.67 0.34
CA THR A 56 5.05 -2.56 0.01
C THR A 56 4.23 -3.70 0.61
N THR A 57 4.78 -4.91 0.58
CA THR A 57 4.15 -6.11 1.17
C THR A 57 4.00 -6.01 2.68
N VAL A 58 5.06 -5.59 3.40
CA VAL A 58 5.01 -5.42 4.86
C VAL A 58 4.06 -4.29 5.26
N ILE A 59 4.14 -3.13 4.60
CA ILE A 59 3.29 -1.97 4.89
C ILE A 59 1.82 -2.32 4.68
N SER A 60 1.47 -2.90 3.53
CA SER A 60 0.10 -3.30 3.23
C SER A 60 -0.43 -4.37 4.18
N ALA A 61 0.40 -5.35 4.57
CA ALA A 61 0.01 -6.36 5.55
C ALA A 61 -0.34 -5.72 6.90
N ILE A 62 0.48 -4.79 7.39
CA ILE A 62 0.22 -4.07 8.64
C ILE A 62 -1.10 -3.29 8.57
N LEU A 63 -1.33 -2.55 7.47
CA LEU A 63 -2.56 -1.77 7.29
C LEU A 63 -3.81 -2.64 7.31
N VAL A 64 -3.78 -3.77 6.61
CA VAL A 64 -4.92 -4.70 6.58
C VAL A 64 -5.13 -5.40 7.92
N LEU A 65 -4.07 -5.76 8.63
CA LEU A 65 -4.18 -6.34 9.97
C LEU A 65 -4.82 -5.37 10.96
N ILE A 66 -4.41 -4.09 10.94
CA ILE A 66 -5.01 -3.05 11.76
C ILE A 66 -6.50 -2.88 11.40
N PHE A 67 -6.81 -2.80 10.10
CA PHE A 67 -8.18 -2.68 9.63
C PHE A 67 -9.05 -3.88 10.06
N ALA A 68 -8.57 -5.11 9.87
CA ALA A 68 -9.26 -6.32 10.25
C ALA A 68 -9.53 -6.36 11.76
N TRP A 69 -8.52 -6.01 12.57
CA TRP A 69 -8.66 -5.93 14.03
C TRP A 69 -9.71 -4.91 14.48
N LEU A 70 -9.75 -3.73 13.84
CA LEU A 70 -10.73 -2.69 14.16
C LEU A 70 -12.17 -3.12 13.82
N VAL A 71 -12.35 -3.81 12.69
CA VAL A 71 -13.67 -4.32 12.26
C VAL A 71 -14.11 -5.51 13.13
N GLU A 72 -13.22 -6.44 13.44
CA GLU A 72 -13.56 -7.63 14.24
C GLU A 72 -13.81 -7.33 15.72
N THR A 73 -13.24 -6.24 16.25
CA THR A 73 -13.46 -5.79 17.64
C THR A 73 -14.66 -4.84 17.76
N ASP A 74 -15.47 -4.67 16.70
CA ASP A 74 -16.55 -3.68 16.63
C ASP A 74 -16.10 -2.25 17.02
N ARG A 75 -14.82 -1.94 16.79
CA ARG A 75 -14.22 -0.61 17.01
C ARG A 75 -14.44 0.30 15.81
N LEU A 76 -14.66 -0.30 14.65
CA LEU A 76 -15.14 0.35 13.43
C LEU A 76 -16.37 -0.43 12.95
N ASN A 77 -17.54 0.01 13.38
CA ASN A 77 -18.83 -0.51 12.92
C ASN A 77 -19.57 0.53 12.09
N SER A 78 -20.44 0.04 11.21
CA SER A 78 -21.21 0.87 10.29
C SER A 78 -22.11 1.88 11.00
N ASP A 79 -22.49 1.61 12.25
CA ASP A 79 -23.34 2.48 13.06
C ASP A 79 -22.59 3.73 13.57
N MET A 80 -21.24 3.71 13.53
CA MET A 80 -20.44 4.90 13.84
C MET A 80 -20.47 5.94 12.73
N LEU A 81 -20.85 5.55 11.51
CA LEU A 81 -20.87 6.45 10.38
C LEU A 81 -22.21 7.20 10.35
N PRO A 82 -22.20 8.55 10.34
CA PRO A 82 -23.42 9.34 10.23
C PRO A 82 -23.99 9.22 8.81
N MET A 83 -24.68 8.13 8.54
CA MET A 83 -25.27 7.85 7.24
C MET A 83 -26.67 8.45 7.15
N PRO A 84 -27.01 9.11 6.03
CA PRO A 84 -28.33 9.71 5.83
C PRO A 84 -29.43 8.68 5.55
N PHE A 85 -29.11 7.38 5.54
CA PHE A 85 -30.02 6.29 5.24
C PHE A 85 -29.86 5.16 6.27
N PRO A 86 -30.95 4.46 6.64
CA PRO A 86 -30.86 3.31 7.52
C PRO A 86 -30.15 2.14 6.83
N LEU A 87 -29.30 1.45 7.57
CA LEU A 87 -28.65 0.24 7.10
C LEU A 87 -29.62 -0.94 7.12
N TYR A 88 -29.57 -1.76 6.07
CA TYR A 88 -30.36 -2.98 6.00
C TYR A 88 -29.84 -3.99 7.03
N GLN A 89 -30.55 -4.11 8.16
CA GLN A 89 -30.31 -5.08 9.21
C GLN A 89 -30.88 -6.43 8.76
N ALA A 90 -30.07 -7.26 8.10
CA ALA A 90 -30.42 -8.65 7.89
C ALA A 90 -30.21 -9.42 9.21
N LYS A 91 -31.31 -9.91 9.77
CA LYS A 91 -31.37 -10.69 11.02
C LYS A 91 -30.61 -12.01 10.92
#